data_AF-A0A6V7HPW6-F1
#
_entry.id   AF-A0A6V7HPW6-F1
#
_cell.length_a   1.000
_cell.length_b   1.000
_cell.length_c   1.000
_cell.angle_alpha   90.00
_cell.angle_beta   90.00
_cell.angle_gamma   90.00
#
_symmetry.space_group_name_H-M   'P 1'
#
loop_
_entity.id
_entity.type
_entity.pdbx_description
1 polymer ?
#
loop_
_entity_poly.entity_id
_entity_poly.type
_entity_poly.pdbx_seq_one_letter_code
_entity_poly.pdbx_strand_id
1 'polypeptide(L)' 'TEISFNWNEYDQGLALGAYYWLHWLTQLPGGLLARRYGTKLVFGIANVATAILGLLIPLATHYHLYGLVAIRALQGMIS' A
#
# COMPACT_ATOMS: atom_id res chain seq x y z
N THR A 1 -20.74 12.32 -16.49
CA THR A 1 -20.26 11.01 -16.98
C THR A 1 -19.89 10.20 -15.77
N GLU A 2 -20.79 9.34 -15.30
CA GLU A 2 -20.51 8.45 -14.19
C GLU A 2 -19.44 7.46 -14.65
N ILE A 3 -18.25 7.55 -14.07
CA ILE A 3 -17.22 6.54 -14.26
C ILE A 3 -17.70 5.34 -13.44
N SER A 4 -18.56 4.53 -14.04
CA SER A 4 -18.94 3.23 -13.50
C SER A 4 -17.71 2.34 -13.57
N PHE A 5 -16.84 2.48 -12.56
CA PHE A 5 -15.84 1.48 -12.25
C PHE A 5 -16.60 0.17 -12.10
N ASN A 6 -16.48 -0.71 -13.09
CA ASN A 6 -17.17 -2.00 -13.19
C ASN A 6 -16.59 -3.02 -12.18
N TRP A 7 -16.30 -2.54 -10.96
CA TRP A 7 -15.62 -3.26 -9.90
C TRP A 7 -16.70 -3.79 -8.98
N ASN A 8 -16.76 -5.11 -8.90
CA ASN A 8 -17.73 -5.79 -8.05
C ASN A 8 -17.38 -5.52 -6.57
N GLU A 9 -18.35 -5.61 -5.66
CA GLU A 9 -18.10 -5.44 -4.22
C GLU A 9 -17.00 -6.39 -3.71
N TYR A 10 -16.89 -7.57 -4.35
CA TYR A 10 -15.81 -8.52 -4.14
C TYR A 10 -14.41 -7.96 -4.45
N ASP A 11 -14.25 -7.23 -5.56
CA ASP A 11 -12.96 -6.67 -5.98
C ASP A 11 -12.52 -5.54 -5.05
N GLN A 12 -13.48 -4.73 -4.57
CA GLN A 12 -13.23 -3.71 -3.55
C GLN A 12 -12.80 -4.35 -2.23
N GLY A 13 -13.47 -5.43 -1.81
CA GLY A 13 -13.11 -6.23 -0.64
C GLY A 13 -11.72 -6.86 -0.75
N LEU A 14 -11.37 -7.36 -1.94
CA LEU A 14 -10.03 -7.91 -2.21
C LEU A 14 -8.95 -6.84 -2.08
N ALA A 15 -9.17 -5.64 -2.63
CA ALA A 15 -8.22 -4.53 -2.55
C ALA A 15 -8.07 -3.99 -1.11
N LEU A 16 -9.16 -3.97 -0.33
CA LEU A 16 -9.16 -3.62 1.09
C LEU A 16 -8.43 -4.69 1.93
N GLY A 17 -8.66 -5.96 1.65
CA GLY A 17 -8.02 -7.09 2.36
C GLY A 17 -6.53 -7.22 2.07
N ALA A 18 -6.11 -6.95 0.82
CA ALA A 18 -4.72 -7.02 0.40
C ALA A 18 -3.79 -6.07 1.16
N TYR A 19 -4.34 -4.95 1.68
CA TYR A 19 -3.61 -4.04 2.57
C TYR A 19 -3.06 -4.77 3.81
N TYR A 20 -3.82 -5.72 4.37
CA TYR A 20 -3.46 -6.39 5.62
C TYR A 20 -2.57 -7.62 5.43
N TRP A 21 -2.48 -8.18 4.21
CA TRP A 21 -1.71 -9.41 3.95
C TRP A 21 -0.22 -9.26 4.24
N LEU A 22 0.37 -8.14 3.84
CA LEU A 22 1.82 -7.89 3.96
C LEU A 22 2.20 -6.99 5.15
N HIS A 23 1.21 -6.39 5.80
CA HIS A 23 1.42 -5.47 6.93
C HIS A 23 2.15 -6.13 8.10
N TRP A 24 1.67 -7.31 8.53
CA TRP A 24 2.27 -8.06 9.64
C TRP A 24 3.71 -8.50 9.38
N LEU A 25 4.04 -8.79 8.11
CA LEU A 25 5.38 -9.20 7.72
C LEU A 25 6.41 -8.08 7.89
N THR A 26 5.96 -6.83 7.85
CA THR A 26 6.85 -5.66 7.83
C THR A 26 7.00 -4.99 9.18
N GLN A 27 6.04 -5.20 10.10
CA GLN A 27 6.18 -4.79 11.49
C GLN A 27 7.42 -5.40 12.18
N LEU A 28 7.71 -6.68 11.91
CA LEU A 28 8.88 -7.38 12.46
C LEU A 28 10.24 -6.80 12.00
N PRO A 29 10.54 -6.67 10.69
CA PRO A 29 11.78 -6.07 10.22
C PRO A 29 11.82 -4.55 10.43
N GLY A 30 10.68 -3.85 10.37
CA GLY A 30 10.59 -2.42 10.65
C GLY A 30 11.04 -2.08 12.06
N GLY A 31 10.65 -2.89 13.05
CA GLY A 31 11.13 -2.76 14.43
C GLY A 31 12.63 -2.99 14.59
N LEU A 32 13.20 -3.94 13.85
CA LEU A 32 14.65 -4.23 13.86
C LEU A 32 15.45 -3.12 13.17
N LEU A 33 14.97 -2.62 12.03
CA LEU A 33 15.55 -1.51 11.27
C LEU A 33 15.52 -0.22 12.08
N ALA A 34 14.44 0.07 12.80
CA ALA A 34 14.32 1.24 13.67
C ALA A 34 15.36 1.21 14.80
N ARG A 35 15.68 0.03 15.36
CA ARG A 35 16.74 -0.12 16.37
C ARG A 35 18.15 0.08 15.80
N ARG A 36 18.39 -0.28 14.53
CA ARG A 36 19.72 -0.23 13.91
C ARG A 36 20.06 1.09 13.23
N TYR A 37 19.08 1.72 12.56
CA TYR A 37 19.28 2.95 11.78
C TYR A 37 18.63 4.19 12.40
N GLY A 38 17.94 4.02 13.53
CA GLY A 38 17.25 5.10 14.21
C GLY A 38 15.85 5.36 13.64
N THR A 39 14.89 5.52 14.55
CA THR A 39 13.46 5.65 14.25
C THR A 39 13.15 6.80 13.28
N LYS A 40 13.88 7.92 13.37
CA LYS A 40 13.66 9.12 12.53
C LYS A 40 13.81 8.84 11.02
N LEU A 41 14.86 8.11 10.65
CA LEU A 41 15.19 7.84 9.24
C LEU A 41 14.24 6.79 8.65
N VAL A 42 13.93 5.76 9.42
CA VAL A 42 13.00 4.69 9.03
C VAL A 42 11.59 5.24 8.80
N PHE A 43 11.07 6.06 9.71
CA PHE A 43 9.76 6.70 9.53
C PHE A 43 9.73 7.67 8.36
N GLY A 44 10.81 8.46 8.15
CA GLY A 44 10.89 9.38 7.02
C GLY A 44 10.84 8.67 5.66
N ILE A 45 11.61 7.60 5.50
CA ILE A 45 11.63 6.79 4.27
C ILE A 45 10.29 6.09 4.05
N ALA A 46 9.71 5.49 5.10
CA ALA A 46 8.40 4.85 5.02
C ALA A 46 7.32 5.84 4.58
N ASN A 47 7.28 7.03 5.18
CA ASN A 47 6.28 8.04 4.85
C ASN A 47 6.41 8.56 3.41
N VAL A 48 7.65 8.78 2.92
CA VAL A 48 7.89 9.18 1.53
C VAL A 48 7.49 8.08 0.55
N ALA A 49 7.83 6.83 0.84
CA ALA A 49 7.45 5.69 -0.01
C ALA A 49 5.93 5.49 -0.06
N THR A 50 5.23 5.64 1.08
CA THR A 50 3.76 5.63 1.15
C THR A 50 3.14 6.77 0.36
N ALA A 51 3.72 7.98 0.40
CA ALA A 51 3.23 9.12 -0.38
C ALA A 51 3.37 8.89 -1.90
N ILE A 52 4.50 8.32 -2.36
CA ILE A 52 4.72 7.99 -3.78
C ILE A 52 3.73 6.93 -4.24
N LEU A 53 3.50 5.89 -3.43
CA LEU A 53 2.49 4.86 -3.71
C LEU A 53 1.08 5.47 -3.79
N GLY A 54 0.76 6.41 -2.90
CA GLY A 54 -0.50 7.16 -2.90
C GLY A 54 -0.75 7.92 -4.20
N LEU A 55 0.30 8.52 -4.78
CA LEU A 55 0.23 9.22 -6.07
C LEU A 55 0.06 8.26 -7.25
N LEU A 56 0.52 7.00 -7.12
CA LEU A 56 0.37 5.96 -8.14
C LEU A 56 -1.02 5.30 -8.15
N ILE A 57 -1.78 5.40 -7.06
CA ILE A 57 -3.15 4.88 -6.96
C ILE A 57 -4.04 5.37 -8.12
N PRO A 58 -4.25 6.70 -8.35
CA PRO A 58 -5.16 7.18 -9.39
C PRO A 58 -4.73 6.74 -10.79
N LEU A 59 -3.42 6.58 -11.03
CA LEU A 59 -2.90 6.08 -12.30
C LEU A 59 -3.23 4.59 -12.49
N ALA A 60 -3.09 3.79 -11.43
CA ALA A 60 -3.36 2.37 -11.45
C ALA A 60 -4.86 2.04 -11.52
N THR A 61 -5.72 2.88 -10.95
CA THR A 61 -7.18 2.74 -11.06
C THR A 61 -7.61 2.77 -12.53
N HIS A 62 -6.94 3.58 -13.37
CA HIS A 62 -7.28 3.69 -14.79
C HIS A 62 -6.87 2.50 -15.66
N TYR A 63 -5.90 1.68 -15.24
CA TYR A 63 -5.30 0.64 -16.10
C TYR A 63 -5.69 -0.80 -15.72
N HIS A 64 -5.57 -1.21 -14.45
CA HIS A 64 -5.83 -2.61 -14.05
C HIS A 64 -6.10 -2.79 -12.55
N LEU A 65 -7.17 -3.55 -12.22
CA LEU A 65 -7.53 -4.01 -10.88
C LEU A 65 -6.36 -4.61 -10.09
N TYR A 66 -5.61 -5.51 -10.73
CA TYR A 66 -4.44 -6.18 -10.12
C TYR A 66 -3.30 -5.21 -9.77
N GLY A 67 -3.12 -4.14 -10.55
CA GLY A 67 -2.13 -3.11 -10.24
C GLY A 67 -2.49 -2.30 -9.00
N LEU A 68 -3.78 -2.03 -8.80
CA LEU A 68 -4.27 -1.34 -7.62
C LEU A 68 -4.16 -2.20 -6.36
N VAL A 69 -4.44 -3.50 -6.47
CA VAL A 69 -4.24 -4.48 -5.38
C VAL A 69 -2.76 -4.56 -5.00
N ALA A 70 -1.85 -4.61 -5.97
CA ALA A 70 -0.40 -4.63 -5.71
C ALA A 70 0.09 -3.35 -5.02
N ILE A 71 -0.35 -2.16 -5.46
CA ILE A 71 0.00 -0.88 -4.82
C ILE A 71 -0.55 -0.82 -3.39
N ARG A 72 -1.77 -1.31 -3.15
CA ARG A 72 -2.37 -1.34 -1.82
C ARG A 72 -1.65 -2.30 -0.87
N ALA A 73 -1.23 -3.46 -1.37
CA ALA A 73 -0.43 -4.40 -0.60
C ALA A 73 0.94 -3.82 -0.24
N LEU A 74 1.61 -3.13 -1.19
CA LEU A 74 2.87 -2.41 -0.92
C LEU A 74 2.68 -1.25 0.05
N GLN A 75 1.57 -0.52 -0.02
CA GLN A 75 1.28 0.56 0.90
C GLN A 75 1.04 0.03 2.33
N GLY A 76 0.32 -1.08 2.48
CA GLY A 76 0.13 -1.74 3.78
C GLY A 76 1.40 -2.37 4.33
N MET A 77 2.33 -2.77 3.46
CA MET A 77 3.66 -3.22 3.84
C MET A 77 4.48 -2.10 4.50
N ILE A 78 4.37 -0.86 4.02
CA ILE A 78 5.21 0.25 4.48
C ILE A 78 4.62 0.96 5.71
N SER A 79 3.30 0.94 5.86
CA SER A 79 2.57 1.52 7.00
C SER A 79 2.70 0.74 8.30
#